data_AF-A0A7L9U7G4-F1
#
_entry.id   AF-A0A7L9U7G4-F1
#
_cell.length_a   1.000
_cell.length_b   1.000
_cell.length_c   1.000
_cell.angle_alpha   90.00
_cell.angle_beta   90.00
_cell.angle_gamma   90.00
#
_symmetry.space_group_name_H-M   'P 1'
#
loop_
_entity.id
_entity.type
_entity.pdbx_description
1 polymer ?
#
loop_
_entity_poly.entity_id
_entity_poly.type
_entity_poly.pdbx_seq_one_letter_code
_entity_poly.pdbx_strand_id
1 'polypeptide(L)'
;MITRITASIVALLLLQGCSTAPRFEKGFGTSVRANLAAQTIDPRGAANANPAIGIDGPAARAAHQRYQQSFVQPDSAASAPLLNTLGSGK
;
A
#
# COMPACT_ATOMS: atom_id res chain seq x y z
N MET A 1 -27.39 -12.69 -60.89
CA MET A 1 -26.00 -13.00 -60.49
C MET A 1 -25.43 -11.92 -59.56
N ILE A 2 -25.50 -10.65 -59.93
CA ILE A 2 -25.01 -9.49 -59.16
C ILE A 2 -25.59 -9.41 -57.74
N THR A 3 -26.90 -9.65 -57.56
CA THR A 3 -27.57 -9.57 -56.25
C THR A 3 -27.11 -10.64 -55.24
N ARG A 4 -26.64 -11.79 -55.71
CA ARG A 4 -26.13 -12.86 -54.84
C ARG A 4 -24.68 -12.57 -54.41
N ILE A 5 -23.92 -11.90 -55.28
CA ILE A 5 -22.55 -11.45 -54.99
C ILE A 5 -22.58 -10.33 -53.95
N THR A 6 -23.47 -9.33 -54.11
CA THR A 6 -23.61 -8.25 -53.13
C THR A 6 -24.04 -8.78 -51.75
N ALA A 7 -25.02 -9.70 -51.69
CA ALA A 7 -25.44 -10.33 -50.44
C ALA A 7 -24.29 -11.09 -49.74
N SER A 8 -23.45 -11.78 -50.52
CA SER A 8 -22.31 -12.54 -49.99
C SER A 8 -21.22 -11.62 -49.45
N ILE A 9 -20.95 -10.49 -50.13
CA ILE A 9 -19.98 -9.49 -49.67
C ILE A 9 -20.45 -8.83 -48.37
N VAL A 10 -21.74 -8.47 -48.28
CA VAL A 10 -22.33 -7.90 -47.06
C VAL A 10 -22.24 -8.90 -45.89
N ALA A 11 -22.54 -10.17 -46.13
CA ALA A 11 -22.42 -11.20 -45.10
C ALA A 11 -20.97 -11.36 -44.58
N LEU A 12 -19.98 -11.30 -45.47
CA LEU A 12 -18.56 -11.41 -45.09
C LEU A 12 -18.05 -10.19 -44.30
N LEU A 13 -18.57 -8.99 -44.58
CA LEU A 13 -18.23 -7.77 -43.83
C LEU A 13 -18.81 -7.79 -42.41
N LEU A 14 -20.00 -8.37 -42.22
CA LEU A 14 -20.63 -8.50 -40.90
C LEU A 14 -19.90 -9.50 -39.97
N LEU A 15 -19.14 -10.45 -40.54
CA LEU A 15 -18.34 -11.41 -39.77
C LEU A 15 -16.98 -10.85 -39.28
N GLN A 16 -16.56 -9.66 -39.72
CA GLN A 16 -15.29 -9.03 -39.31
C GLN A 16 -15.29 -8.50 -37.87
N GLY A 17 -16.40 -8.64 -37.13
CA GLY A 17 -16.49 -8.29 -35.71
C GLY A 17 -15.80 -9.29 -34.77
N CYS A 18 -15.48 -10.50 -35.24
CA CYS A 18 -14.76 -11.50 -34.46
C CYS A 18 -13.24 -11.30 -34.61
N SER A 19 -12.76 -10.13 -34.21
CA SER A 19 -11.35 -9.81 -34.13
C SER A 19 -10.95 -9.87 -32.66
N THR A 20 -10.06 -10.81 -32.29
CA THR A 20 -9.33 -10.69 -31.03
C THR A 20 -8.60 -9.35 -31.12
N ALA A 21 -8.85 -8.41 -30.21
CA ALA A 21 -8.49 -7.02 -30.43
C ALA A 21 -7.13 -6.74 -29.79
N PRO A 22 -6.02 -7.34 -30.26
CA PRO A 22 -4.83 -7.58 -29.45
C PRO A 22 -4.14 -6.27 -29.05
N ARG A 23 -4.40 -5.18 -29.79
CA ARG A 23 -3.92 -3.83 -29.51
C ARG A 23 -4.61 -3.18 -28.31
N PHE A 24 -5.89 -3.49 -28.07
CA PHE A 24 -6.70 -2.87 -27.02
C PHE A 24 -6.52 -3.62 -25.69
N GLU A 25 -6.36 -4.94 -25.72
CA GLU A 25 -6.21 -5.74 -24.50
C GLU A 25 -4.75 -5.83 -24.00
N LYS A 26 -3.74 -5.51 -24.83
CA LYS A 26 -2.32 -5.54 -24.43
C LYS A 26 -2.00 -4.66 -23.21
N GLY A 27 -2.72 -3.56 -23.04
CA GLY A 27 -2.53 -2.60 -21.94
C GLY A 27 -3.64 -2.61 -20.89
N PHE A 28 -4.63 -3.49 -21.00
CA PHE A 28 -5.80 -3.45 -20.15
C PHE A 28 -5.42 -3.67 -18.68
N GLY A 29 -5.78 -2.72 -17.82
CA GLY A 29 -5.49 -2.75 -16.39
C GLY A 29 -4.07 -2.33 -15.98
N THR A 30 -3.23 -1.86 -16.91
CA THR A 30 -1.85 -1.44 -16.57
C THR A 30 -1.84 -0.24 -15.62
N SER A 31 -2.72 0.74 -15.79
CA SER A 31 -2.86 1.87 -14.87
C SER A 31 -3.29 1.44 -13.47
N VAL A 32 -4.25 0.51 -13.37
CA VAL A 32 -4.72 -0.04 -12.09
C VAL A 32 -3.59 -0.79 -11.37
N ARG A 33 -2.86 -1.66 -12.09
CA ARG A 33 -1.71 -2.38 -11.53
C ARG A 33 -0.59 -1.43 -11.09
N ALA A 34 -0.33 -0.36 -11.85
CA ALA A 34 0.65 0.66 -11.49
C ALA A 34 0.22 1.42 -10.22
N ASN A 35 -1.03 1.84 -10.13
CA ASN A 35 -1.56 2.51 -8.93
C ASN A 35 -1.54 1.60 -7.70
N LEU A 36 -1.88 0.31 -7.87
CA LEU A 36 -1.82 -0.66 -6.79
C LEU A 36 -0.36 -0.84 -6.31
N ALA A 37 0.59 -0.96 -7.24
CA ALA A 37 2.01 -1.08 -6.90
C ALA A 37 2.53 0.15 -6.15
N ALA A 38 2.08 1.37 -6.52
CA ALA A 38 2.45 2.60 -5.82
C ALA A 38 1.88 2.70 -4.39
N GLN A 39 0.76 2.03 -4.11
CA GLN A 39 0.12 2.00 -2.79
C GLN A 39 0.57 0.82 -1.92
N THR A 40 1.22 -0.18 -2.52
CA THR A 40 1.65 -1.39 -1.81
C THR A 40 2.99 -1.14 -1.13
N ILE A 41 2.98 -1.01 0.20
CA ILE A 41 4.19 -0.78 1.01
C ILE A 41 5.14 -1.99 0.95
N ASP A 42 4.60 -3.21 1.05
CA ASP A 42 5.38 -4.45 0.97
C ASP A 42 4.64 -5.50 0.11
N PRO A 43 5.04 -5.68 -1.16
CA PRO A 43 4.46 -6.69 -2.05
C PRO A 43 4.70 -8.13 -1.59
N ARG A 44 5.71 -8.37 -0.75
CA ARG A 44 6.10 -9.70 -0.25
C ARG A 44 5.56 -9.99 1.15
N GLY A 45 4.78 -9.07 1.74
CA GLY A 45 4.27 -9.20 3.10
C GLY A 45 3.45 -10.47 3.35
N ALA A 46 2.72 -10.95 2.34
CA ALA A 46 1.95 -12.20 2.44
C ALA A 46 2.81 -13.47 2.58
N ALA A 47 4.06 -13.43 2.10
CA ALA A 47 5.02 -14.52 2.27
C ALA A 47 5.87 -14.36 3.54
N ASN A 48 5.66 -13.29 4.30
CA ASN A 48 6.40 -13.03 5.53
C ASN A 48 5.86 -13.95 6.64
N ALA A 49 6.66 -14.97 7.00
CA ALA A 49 6.35 -15.88 8.08
C ALA A 49 6.78 -15.35 9.46
N ASN A 50 7.43 -14.18 9.51
CA ASN A 50 7.78 -13.56 10.78
C ASN A 50 6.47 -13.11 11.47
N PRO A 51 6.17 -13.62 12.68
CA PRO A 51 5.02 -13.12 13.41
C PRO A 51 5.16 -11.61 13.59
N ALA A 52 4.06 -10.87 13.44
CA ALA A 52 4.05 -9.47 13.85
C ALA A 52 4.29 -9.43 15.37
N ILE A 53 5.54 -9.22 15.77
CA ILE A 53 5.91 -8.99 17.18
C ILE A 53 5.48 -7.56 17.51
N GLY A 54 4.17 -7.38 17.62
CA GLY A 54 3.56 -6.16 18.15
C GLY A 54 3.82 -6.05 19.64
N ILE A 55 3.42 -4.93 20.20
CA ILE A 55 3.39 -4.75 21.65
C ILE A 55 2.10 -5.40 22.19
N ASP A 56 2.13 -5.99 23.38
CA ASP A 56 0.89 -6.50 23.99
C ASP A 56 -0.08 -5.34 24.30
N GLY A 57 -1.39 -5.63 24.29
CA GLY A 57 -2.42 -4.62 24.50
C GLY A 57 -2.24 -3.79 25.79
N PRO A 58 -1.92 -4.41 26.94
CA PRO A 58 -1.57 -3.68 28.15
C PRO A 58 -0.36 -2.74 28.00
N ALA A 59 0.74 -3.19 27.42
CA ALA A 59 1.93 -2.38 27.16
C ALA A 59 1.62 -1.22 26.20
N ALA A 60 0.81 -1.46 25.17
CA ALA A 60 0.31 -0.40 24.28
C ALA A 60 -0.41 0.69 25.05
N ARG A 61 -1.36 0.30 25.89
CA ARG A 61 -2.16 1.23 26.68
C ARG A 61 -1.28 2.05 27.62
N ALA A 62 -0.35 1.40 28.32
CA ALA A 62 0.57 2.06 29.23
C ALA A 62 1.48 3.07 28.49
N ALA A 63 2.00 2.70 27.32
CA ALA A 63 2.80 3.60 26.49
C ALA A 63 2.01 4.84 26.04
N HIS A 64 0.77 4.65 25.58
CA HIS A 64 -0.12 5.77 25.22
C HIS A 64 -0.47 6.67 26.40
N GLN A 65 -0.74 6.09 27.57
CA GLN A 65 -1.02 6.86 28.79
C GLN A 65 0.17 7.71 29.22
N ARG A 66 1.39 7.15 29.21
CA ARG A 66 2.62 7.90 29.52
C ARG A 66 2.83 9.06 28.54
N TYR A 67 2.63 8.81 27.24
CA TYR A 67 2.73 9.86 26.21
C TYR A 67 1.73 11.00 26.46
N GLN A 68 0.48 10.68 26.81
CA GLN A 68 -0.50 11.72 27.16
C GLN A 68 -0.11 12.47 28.44
N GLN A 69 0.36 11.75 29.45
CA GLN A 69 0.77 12.31 30.74
C GLN A 69 1.97 13.24 30.60
N SER A 70 2.91 12.98 29.70
CA SER A 70 4.08 13.85 29.51
C SER A 70 3.73 15.28 29.07
N PHE A 71 2.53 15.51 28.51
CA PHE A 71 2.06 16.86 28.17
C PHE A 71 1.36 17.57 29.33
N VAL A 72 0.84 16.83 30.31
CA VAL A 72 0.16 17.37 31.49
C VAL A 72 1.15 17.57 32.64
N GLN A 73 2.05 16.61 32.81
CA GLN A 73 3.11 16.61 33.80
C GLN A 73 4.42 16.31 33.06
N PRO A 74 5.10 17.32 32.50
CA PRO A 74 6.39 17.10 31.85
C PRO A 74 7.34 16.47 32.88
N ASP A 75 7.86 15.29 32.54
CA ASP A 75 8.70 14.48 33.43
C ASP A 75 9.84 15.35 33.98
N SER A 76 9.84 15.59 35.28
CA SER A 76 10.87 16.40 35.94
C SER A 76 12.27 15.79 35.80
N ALA A 77 12.35 14.49 35.48
CA ALA A 77 13.58 13.75 35.21
C ALA A 77 14.20 14.06 33.83
N ALA A 78 13.42 14.52 32.83
CA ALA A 78 13.97 14.93 31.54
C ALA A 78 14.78 16.24 31.64
N SER A 79 14.58 16.99 32.71
CA SER A 79 15.16 18.31 32.95
C SER A 79 16.29 18.33 33.97
N ALA A 80 16.75 17.18 34.48
CA ALA A 80 17.90 17.16 35.38
C ALA A 80 19.17 17.46 34.57
N PRO A 81 19.84 18.61 34.77
CA PRO A 81 21.11 18.86 34.10
C PRO A 81 22.12 17.83 34.62
N LEU A 82 22.62 16.97 33.71
CA LEU A 82 23.71 16.01 33.98
C LEU A 82 24.96 16.68 34.60
N LEU A 83 25.05 18.01 34.49
CA LEU A 83 26.12 18.85 35.00
C LEU A 83 26.29 18.80 36.53
N ASN A 84 25.25 18.53 37.33
CA ASN A 84 25.35 18.53 38.80
C ASN A 84 25.92 17.22 39.39
N THR A 85 26.09 16.18 38.58
CA THR A 85 26.54 14.85 39.07
C THR A 85 28.03 14.59 38.87
N LEU A 86 28.75 15.48 38.18
CA LEU A 86 30.18 15.35 37.88
C LEU A 86 31.09 16.15 38.85
N GLY A 87 30.52 16.90 39.81
CA GLY A 87 31.26 17.84 40.65
C GLY A 87 31.45 17.42 42.11
N SER A 88 30.92 16.29 42.55
CA SER A 88 31.04 15.83 43.95
C SER A 88 32.14 14.77 44.11
N GLY A 89 33.35 15.13 43.69
CA GLY A 89 34.58 14.43 44.09
C GLY A 89 35.11 15.08 45.36
N LYS A 90 34.96 14.37 46.48
CA LYS A 90 35.70 14.66 47.71
C LYS A 90 37.07 13.97 47.63
#